data_AF-A0A183D119-F1
#
_entry.id   AF-A0A183D119-F1
#
_cell.length_a   1.000
_cell.length_b   1.000
_cell.length_c   1.000
_cell.angle_alpha   90.00
_cell.angle_beta   90.00
_cell.angle_gamma   90.00
#
_symmetry.space_group_name_H-M   'P 1'
#
loop_
_entity.id
_entity.type
_entity.pdbx_description
1 polymer ?
#
loop_
_entity_poly.entity_id
_entity_poly.type
_entity_poly.pdbx_seq_one_letter_code
_entity_poly.pdbx_strand_id
1 'polypeptide(L)'
;MHGFQIVFNTFSKGEWGKEERKSNPYKKGDDIDIRIRAHDSKYTIYADQKEIKEFEHRVPLSSVTHFSIDGDVLVTYIHWGGKYYPVPYESGLGGEGLSPGKSLLIYATPEKKGKRFHINLLKKNGDIALHFNPRFDEKAIVRNSLIANEWGNEEREGKMILEKGIGFDLELKNEEYAFQIFVNGERYATYAHRLDPHEINGLQIGGDLEVTGIQMQG
;
A
#
# COMPACT_ATOMS: atom_id res chain seq x y z
N MET A 1 -35.75 2.68 10.11
CA MET A 1 -34.70 3.57 9.58
C MET A 1 -33.77 2.73 8.74
N HIS A 2 -33.81 2.85 7.41
CA HIS A 2 -32.82 2.18 6.56
C HIS A 2 -31.54 3.02 6.63
N GLY A 3 -30.45 2.41 7.12
CA GLY A 3 -29.14 3.06 7.17
C GLY A 3 -28.66 3.42 5.76
N PHE A 4 -27.80 4.43 5.65
CA PHE A 4 -27.16 4.78 4.40
C PHE A 4 -26.39 3.57 3.85
N GLN A 5 -26.46 3.35 2.54
CA GLN A 5 -25.87 2.18 1.87
C GLN A 5 -24.96 2.64 0.73
N ILE A 6 -23.91 1.87 0.48
CA ILE A 6 -23.15 1.94 -0.77
C ILE A 6 -23.84 1.04 -1.79
N VAL A 7 -24.13 1.57 -2.97
CA VAL A 7 -24.85 0.89 -4.04
C VAL A 7 -23.91 0.63 -5.22
N PHE A 8 -23.95 -0.59 -5.74
CA PHE A 8 -23.15 -1.04 -6.88
C PHE A 8 -24.09 -1.48 -7.99
N ASN A 9 -23.83 -1.05 -9.22
CA ASN A 9 -24.64 -1.44 -10.36
C ASN A 9 -23.84 -1.34 -11.67
N THR A 10 -24.41 -1.84 -12.76
CA THR A 10 -23.89 -1.72 -14.11
C THR A 10 -25.00 -1.17 -15.00
N PHE A 11 -24.69 -0.09 -15.71
CA PHE A 11 -25.51 0.39 -16.82
C PHE A 11 -24.98 -0.21 -18.12
N SER A 12 -25.84 -0.87 -18.89
CA SER A 12 -25.44 -1.49 -20.15
C SER A 12 -26.64 -1.54 -21.10
N LYS A 13 -26.39 -1.40 -22.42
CA LYS A 13 -27.44 -1.44 -23.44
C LYS A 13 -28.63 -0.47 -23.18
N GLY A 14 -28.36 0.67 -22.55
CA GLY A 14 -29.38 1.68 -22.26
C GLY A 14 -30.17 1.47 -20.96
N GLU A 15 -29.85 0.45 -20.16
CA GLU A 15 -30.60 0.11 -18.94
C GLU A 15 -29.70 -0.13 -17.73
N TRP A 16 -30.21 0.18 -16.55
CA TRP A 16 -29.60 -0.19 -15.27
C TRP A 16 -29.93 -1.64 -14.91
N GLY A 17 -28.92 -2.39 -14.49
CA GLY A 17 -29.10 -3.74 -13.97
C GLY A 17 -29.65 -3.77 -12.54
N LYS A 18 -29.65 -4.97 -11.94
CA LYS A 18 -30.02 -5.18 -10.54
C LYS A 18 -28.96 -4.61 -9.59
N GLU A 19 -29.38 -3.78 -8.65
CA GLU A 19 -28.48 -3.22 -7.64
C GLU A 19 -27.96 -4.27 -6.65
N GLU A 20 -26.73 -4.06 -6.21
CA GLU A 20 -26.14 -4.72 -5.05
C GLU A 20 -25.82 -3.66 -4.00
N ARG A 21 -26.02 -3.98 -2.72
CA ARG A 21 -25.96 -2.99 -1.63
C ARG A 21 -25.09 -3.49 -0.48
N LYS A 22 -24.34 -2.58 0.14
CA LYS A 22 -23.59 -2.80 1.38
C LYS A 22 -23.86 -1.67 2.37
N SER A 23 -23.66 -1.95 3.66
CA SER A 23 -23.70 -0.91 4.68
C SER A 23 -22.66 0.17 4.36
N ASN A 24 -23.03 1.44 4.50
CA ASN A 24 -22.07 2.53 4.43
C ASN A 24 -21.31 2.64 5.78
N PRO A 25 -19.97 2.51 5.82
CA PRO A 25 -19.21 2.71 7.05
C PRO A 25 -19.06 4.20 7.42
N TYR A 26 -19.25 5.11 6.47
CA TYR A 26 -19.02 6.55 6.65
C TYR A 26 -20.24 7.28 7.20
N LYS A 27 -19.98 8.34 7.98
CA LYS A 27 -20.96 9.36 8.36
C LYS A 27 -20.74 10.62 7.54
N LYS A 28 -21.75 11.49 7.52
CA LYS A 28 -21.65 12.79 6.83
C LYS A 28 -20.53 13.63 7.45
N GLY A 29 -19.58 14.06 6.61
CA GLY A 29 -18.44 14.88 7.01
C GLY A 29 -17.17 14.10 7.32
N ASP A 30 -17.22 12.77 7.34
CA ASP A 30 -16.02 11.93 7.44
C ASP A 30 -15.24 11.98 6.12
N ASP A 31 -13.91 11.87 6.20
CA ASP A 31 -13.08 11.54 5.04
C ASP A 31 -13.41 10.14 4.52
N ILE A 32 -13.21 9.91 3.22
CA ILE A 32 -13.48 8.61 2.58
C ILE A 32 -12.23 8.07 1.87
N ASP A 33 -11.97 6.77 2.05
CA ASP A 33 -10.98 6.01 1.25
C ASP A 33 -11.71 4.88 0.53
N ILE A 34 -11.92 5.04 -0.78
CA ILE A 34 -12.51 3.99 -1.62
C ILE A 34 -11.47 3.51 -2.63
N ARG A 35 -11.20 2.21 -2.62
CA ARG A 35 -10.28 1.58 -3.57
C ARG A 35 -11.01 0.51 -4.36
N ILE A 36 -10.78 0.48 -5.67
CA ILE A 36 -11.39 -0.50 -6.57
C ILE A 36 -10.27 -1.21 -7.30
N ARG A 37 -10.13 -2.52 -7.07
CA ARG A 37 -9.14 -3.36 -7.72
C ARG A 37 -9.83 -4.28 -8.72
N ALA A 38 -9.41 -4.20 -9.98
CA ALA A 38 -9.91 -5.09 -11.01
C ALA A 38 -9.17 -6.43 -11.00
N HIS A 39 -9.94 -7.50 -11.08
CA HIS A 39 -9.48 -8.87 -11.33
C HIS A 39 -10.04 -9.35 -12.68
N ASP A 40 -9.71 -10.58 -13.08
CA ASP A 40 -10.19 -11.20 -14.32
C ASP A 40 -11.72 -11.40 -14.35
N SER A 41 -12.32 -11.65 -13.20
CA SER A 41 -13.72 -12.06 -13.02
C SER A 41 -14.58 -11.05 -12.26
N LYS A 42 -13.97 -10.12 -11.54
CA LYS A 42 -14.66 -9.21 -10.61
C LYS A 42 -13.86 -7.94 -10.33
N TYR A 43 -14.53 -6.97 -9.70
CA TYR A 43 -13.88 -5.92 -8.92
C TYR A 43 -13.91 -6.30 -7.44
N THR A 44 -12.83 -5.99 -6.73
CA THR A 44 -12.80 -5.99 -5.27
C THR A 44 -12.78 -4.54 -4.80
N ILE A 45 -13.75 -4.16 -3.98
CA ILE A 45 -13.95 -2.82 -3.46
C ILE A 45 -13.60 -2.78 -1.98
N TYR A 46 -12.84 -1.77 -1.62
CA TYR A 46 -12.37 -1.50 -0.27
C TYR A 46 -12.93 -0.16 0.21
N ALA A 47 -13.26 -0.10 1.50
CA ALA A 47 -13.51 1.14 2.23
C ALA A 47 -12.59 1.16 3.45
N ASP A 48 -11.89 2.27 3.68
CA ASP A 48 -10.84 2.38 4.72
C ASP A 48 -9.86 1.21 4.69
N GLN A 49 -9.39 0.88 3.48
CA GLN A 49 -8.45 -0.22 3.20
C GLN A 49 -8.94 -1.62 3.59
N LYS A 50 -10.20 -1.75 4.01
CA LYS A 50 -10.85 -3.01 4.32
C LYS A 50 -11.75 -3.43 3.16
N GLU A 51 -11.63 -4.69 2.75
CA GLU A 51 -12.53 -5.25 1.73
C GLU A 51 -13.99 -5.20 2.21
N ILE A 52 -14.87 -4.61 1.40
CA ILE A 52 -16.31 -4.51 1.70
C ILE A 52 -17.18 -5.25 0.69
N LYS A 53 -16.69 -5.43 -0.55
CA LYS A 53 -17.49 -5.99 -1.63
C LYS A 53 -16.63 -6.60 -2.73
N GLU A 54 -17.04 -7.77 -3.19
CA GLU A 54 -16.68 -8.29 -4.51
C GLU A 54 -17.88 -8.09 -5.46
N PHE A 55 -17.62 -7.54 -6.64
CA PHE A 55 -18.63 -7.25 -7.67
C PHE A 55 -18.22 -7.93 -8.98
N GLU A 56 -18.93 -9.00 -9.35
CA GLU A 56 -18.66 -9.76 -10.57
C GLU A 56 -18.85 -8.90 -11.83
N HIS A 57 -18.00 -9.12 -12.82
CA HIS A 57 -18.08 -8.39 -14.09
C HIS A 57 -19.37 -8.75 -14.83
N ARG A 58 -20.23 -7.75 -15.07
CA ARG A 58 -21.45 -7.90 -15.89
C ARG A 58 -21.27 -7.47 -17.34
N VAL A 59 -20.17 -6.77 -17.62
CA VAL A 59 -19.71 -6.34 -18.95
C VAL A 59 -18.21 -6.56 -19.02
N PRO A 60 -17.61 -6.65 -20.23
CA PRO A 60 -16.16 -6.83 -20.35
C PRO A 60 -15.39 -5.73 -19.63
N LEU A 61 -14.43 -6.10 -18.78
CA LEU A 61 -13.56 -5.15 -18.08
C LEU A 61 -12.85 -4.19 -19.06
N SER A 62 -12.47 -4.69 -20.23
CA SER A 62 -11.84 -3.90 -21.30
C SER A 62 -12.70 -2.77 -21.87
N SER A 63 -14.01 -2.75 -21.57
CA SER A 63 -14.89 -1.64 -21.95
C SER A 63 -14.70 -0.40 -21.06
N VAL A 64 -14.06 -0.54 -19.90
CA VAL A 64 -13.74 0.59 -19.01
C VAL A 64 -12.59 1.37 -19.62
N THR A 65 -12.88 2.58 -20.10
CA THR A 65 -11.90 3.48 -20.72
C THR A 65 -11.74 4.80 -19.96
N HIS A 66 -12.69 5.11 -19.08
CA HIS A 66 -12.76 6.35 -18.31
C HIS A 66 -13.35 6.04 -16.93
N PHE A 67 -13.07 6.89 -15.97
CA PHE A 67 -13.78 6.95 -14.69
C PHE A 67 -14.15 8.40 -14.40
N SER A 68 -15.19 8.60 -13.60
CA SER A 68 -15.62 9.92 -13.14
C SER A 68 -16.02 9.86 -11.67
N ILE A 69 -15.87 10.98 -10.99
CA ILE A 69 -16.33 11.20 -9.62
C ILE A 69 -17.17 12.46 -9.64
N ASP A 70 -18.37 12.39 -9.07
CA ASP A 70 -19.33 13.48 -9.00
C ASP A 70 -20.16 13.38 -7.71
N GLY A 71 -20.81 14.48 -7.31
CA GLY A 71 -21.62 14.59 -6.10
C GLY A 71 -20.94 15.35 -4.94
N ASP A 72 -21.49 15.20 -3.74
CA ASP A 72 -21.09 15.92 -2.52
C ASP A 72 -19.77 15.39 -1.92
N VAL A 73 -18.67 15.50 -2.66
CA VAL A 73 -17.33 15.04 -2.24
C VAL A 73 -16.26 16.07 -2.62
N LEU A 74 -15.36 16.39 -1.68
CA LEU A 74 -14.12 17.09 -1.99
C LEU A 74 -13.04 16.05 -2.27
N VAL A 75 -12.62 15.94 -3.53
CA VAL A 75 -11.59 15.00 -3.93
C VAL A 75 -10.21 15.55 -3.56
N THR A 76 -9.50 14.84 -2.68
CA THR A 76 -8.16 15.21 -2.20
C THR A 76 -7.05 14.36 -2.83
N TYR A 77 -7.35 13.13 -3.22
CA TYR A 77 -6.39 12.21 -3.82
C TYR A 77 -7.07 11.29 -4.85
N ILE A 78 -6.47 11.17 -6.03
CA ILE A 78 -6.82 10.18 -7.05
C ILE A 78 -5.52 9.55 -7.53
N HIS A 79 -5.53 8.22 -7.60
CA HIS A 79 -4.45 7.46 -8.20
C HIS A 79 -5.00 6.19 -8.86
N TRP A 80 -4.47 5.81 -10.01
CA TRP A 80 -4.74 4.52 -10.64
C TRP A 80 -3.44 3.90 -11.19
N GLY A 81 -3.33 2.59 -11.10
CA GLY A 81 -2.15 1.86 -11.53
C GLY A 81 -1.93 0.62 -10.68
N GLY A 82 -0.67 0.22 -10.56
CA GLY A 82 -0.33 -1.06 -9.94
C GLY A 82 -0.61 -2.24 -10.86
N LYS A 83 -0.33 -3.43 -10.35
CA LYS A 83 -0.46 -4.72 -11.04
C LYS A 83 -0.44 -5.84 -10.00
N TYR A 84 -0.44 -7.08 -10.45
CA TYR A 84 -0.06 -8.20 -9.58
C TYR A 84 1.46 -8.19 -9.42
N TYR A 85 1.90 -7.96 -8.18
CA TYR A 85 3.31 -8.05 -7.80
C TYR A 85 3.52 -9.43 -7.18
N PRO A 86 4.36 -10.31 -7.77
CA PRO A 86 4.68 -11.58 -7.15
C PRO A 86 5.45 -11.34 -5.85
N VAL A 87 5.12 -12.09 -4.80
CA VAL A 87 5.85 -12.09 -3.54
C VAL A 87 6.46 -13.50 -3.35
N PRO A 88 7.79 -13.64 -3.14
CA PRO A 88 8.77 -12.57 -2.95
C PRO A 88 8.97 -11.71 -4.21
N TYR A 89 9.04 -10.40 -3.99
CA TYR A 89 9.24 -9.39 -5.02
C TYR A 89 10.69 -8.91 -4.96
N GLU A 90 11.32 -8.77 -6.12
CA GLU A 90 12.63 -8.16 -6.23
C GLU A 90 12.70 -7.34 -7.52
N SER A 91 13.22 -6.12 -7.43
CA SER A 91 13.42 -5.26 -8.59
C SER A 91 14.49 -4.21 -8.36
N GLY A 92 15.12 -3.77 -9.44
CA GLY A 92 15.86 -2.51 -9.43
C GLY A 92 14.92 -1.29 -9.39
N LEU A 93 15.32 -0.25 -8.67
CA LEU A 93 14.71 1.07 -8.72
C LEU A 93 15.42 1.87 -9.82
N GLY A 94 14.65 2.38 -10.79
CA GLY A 94 15.20 3.05 -11.97
C GLY A 94 15.92 4.38 -11.67
N GLY A 95 16.70 4.86 -12.65
CA GLY A 95 17.42 6.12 -12.57
C GLY A 95 18.44 6.15 -11.42
N GLU A 96 18.37 7.18 -10.58
CA GLU A 96 19.24 7.34 -9.41
C GLU A 96 18.79 6.47 -8.21
N GLY A 97 17.69 5.73 -8.35
CA GLY A 97 17.07 5.00 -7.25
C GLY A 97 16.35 5.94 -6.26
N LEU A 98 16.17 5.46 -5.03
CA LEU A 98 15.61 6.25 -3.93
C LEU A 98 16.71 7.13 -3.31
N SER A 99 17.12 8.18 -4.02
CA SER A 99 18.06 9.21 -3.53
C SER A 99 17.40 10.19 -2.56
N PRO A 100 18.18 10.99 -1.80
CA PRO A 100 17.63 12.06 -0.96
C PRO A 100 16.69 12.99 -1.75
N GLY A 101 15.55 13.33 -1.15
CA GLY A 101 14.46 14.10 -1.76
C GLY A 101 13.39 13.26 -2.46
N LYS A 102 13.62 11.95 -2.67
CA LYS A 102 12.64 11.02 -3.27
C LYS A 102 11.90 10.21 -2.24
N SER A 103 10.74 9.68 -2.63
CA SER A 103 9.87 8.85 -1.80
C SER A 103 9.45 7.59 -2.54
N LEU A 104 9.47 6.45 -1.85
CA LEU A 104 8.93 5.18 -2.34
C LEU A 104 7.59 4.90 -1.63
N LEU A 105 6.51 4.87 -2.39
CA LEU A 105 5.19 4.46 -1.91
C LEU A 105 4.93 3.00 -2.24
N ILE A 106 4.46 2.25 -1.26
CA ILE A 106 4.09 0.83 -1.37
C ILE A 106 2.69 0.67 -0.79
N TYR A 107 1.78 0.12 -1.59
CA TYR A 107 0.45 -0.27 -1.17
C TYR A 107 0.41 -1.78 -0.98
N ALA A 108 0.08 -2.23 0.22
CA ALA A 108 0.11 -3.65 0.56
C ALA A 108 -0.94 -4.03 1.61
N THR A 109 -1.27 -5.30 1.67
CA THR A 109 -2.19 -5.89 2.65
C THR A 109 -1.49 -7.05 3.33
N PRO A 110 -1.23 -7.00 4.66
CA PRO A 110 -0.68 -8.14 5.38
C PRO A 110 -1.67 -9.29 5.36
N GLU A 111 -1.20 -10.52 5.21
CA GLU A 111 -2.11 -11.67 5.17
C GLU A 111 -2.87 -11.85 6.49
N LYS A 112 -4.15 -12.24 6.42
CA LYS A 112 -5.03 -12.46 7.60
C LYS A 112 -4.43 -13.40 8.64
N LYS A 113 -3.65 -14.39 8.20
CA LYS A 113 -2.99 -15.40 9.05
C LYS A 113 -1.46 -15.25 9.11
N GLY A 114 -0.93 -14.21 8.49
CA GLY A 114 0.50 -13.93 8.43
C GLY A 114 1.11 -13.66 9.81
N LYS A 115 2.41 -13.92 9.95
CA LYS A 115 3.19 -13.60 11.15
C LYS A 115 4.05 -12.38 10.94
N ARG A 116 4.69 -12.25 9.77
CA ARG A 116 5.63 -11.16 9.49
C ARG A 116 5.86 -10.98 8.01
N PHE A 117 6.25 -9.77 7.63
CA PHE A 117 6.76 -9.47 6.29
C PHE A 117 7.89 -8.46 6.38
N HIS A 118 8.64 -8.29 5.30
CA HIS A 118 9.70 -7.31 5.23
C HIS A 118 9.76 -6.60 3.89
N ILE A 119 10.31 -5.39 3.94
CA ILE A 119 10.65 -4.56 2.80
C ILE A 119 12.12 -4.14 3.00
N ASN A 120 12.98 -4.45 2.03
CA ASN A 120 14.38 -4.09 2.05
C ASN A 120 14.64 -3.02 0.98
N LEU A 121 15.37 -1.98 1.37
CA LEU A 121 16.00 -1.02 0.47
C LEU A 121 17.49 -1.36 0.38
N LEU A 122 17.96 -1.68 -0.82
CA LEU A 122 19.31 -2.23 -1.02
C LEU A 122 20.22 -1.30 -1.83
N LYS A 123 21.52 -1.39 -1.56
CA LYS A 123 22.58 -0.87 -2.42
C LYS A 123 23.06 -1.95 -3.40
N LYS A 124 23.82 -1.55 -4.42
CA LYS A 124 24.33 -2.45 -5.48
C LYS A 124 25.17 -3.63 -4.97
N ASN A 125 25.84 -3.45 -3.84
CA ASN A 125 26.68 -4.48 -3.22
C ASN A 125 25.88 -5.51 -2.39
N GLY A 126 24.55 -5.37 -2.32
CA GLY A 126 23.68 -6.26 -1.54
C GLY A 126 23.46 -5.81 -0.09
N ASP A 127 24.12 -4.75 0.37
CA ASP A 127 23.84 -4.19 1.69
C ASP A 127 22.40 -3.64 1.74
N ILE A 128 21.75 -3.82 2.89
CA ILE A 128 20.40 -3.34 3.15
C ILE A 128 20.50 -2.03 3.93
N ALA A 129 20.22 -0.91 3.25
CA ALA A 129 20.15 0.42 3.85
C ALA A 129 19.03 0.51 4.90
N LEU A 130 17.86 -0.04 4.58
CA LEU A 130 16.73 -0.13 5.49
C LEU A 130 16.01 -1.46 5.31
N HIS A 131 15.92 -2.23 6.38
CA HIS A 131 15.06 -3.39 6.54
C HIS A 131 13.86 -2.97 7.37
N PHE A 132 12.69 -2.81 6.75
CA PHE A 132 11.42 -2.54 7.43
C PHE A 132 10.67 -3.86 7.62
N ASN A 133 10.49 -4.29 8.87
CA ASN A 133 10.00 -5.64 9.17
C ASN A 133 8.93 -5.66 10.27
N PRO A 134 7.65 -5.52 9.88
CA PRO A 134 6.51 -5.76 10.77
C PRO A 134 6.43 -7.23 11.20
N ARG A 135 6.39 -7.43 12.53
CA ARG A 135 6.28 -8.74 13.19
C ARG A 135 5.06 -8.74 14.11
N PHE A 136 3.95 -9.30 13.64
CA PHE A 136 2.69 -9.31 14.37
C PHE A 136 2.73 -10.17 15.63
N ASP A 137 3.54 -11.24 15.60
CA ASP A 137 3.80 -12.13 16.73
C ASP A 137 4.60 -11.45 17.85
N GLU A 138 5.47 -10.50 17.50
CA GLU A 138 6.23 -9.68 18.46
C GLU A 138 5.55 -8.33 18.77
N LYS A 139 4.43 -8.01 18.08
CA LYS A 139 3.71 -6.72 18.16
C LYS A 139 4.62 -5.51 17.96
N ALA A 140 5.57 -5.61 17.03
CA ALA A 140 6.54 -4.56 16.74
C ALA A 140 6.84 -4.45 15.24
N ILE A 141 7.32 -3.28 14.82
CA ILE A 141 7.91 -3.07 13.51
C ILE A 141 9.40 -2.85 13.70
N VAL A 142 10.20 -3.84 13.30
CA VAL A 142 11.65 -3.79 13.42
C VAL A 142 12.24 -3.01 12.25
N ARG A 143 13.20 -2.13 12.54
CA ARG A 143 14.05 -1.48 11.53
C ARG A 143 15.51 -1.82 11.79
N ASN A 144 16.25 -2.13 10.73
CA ASN A 144 17.68 -2.41 10.83
C ASN A 144 18.38 -2.19 9.48
N SER A 145 19.71 -2.34 9.46
CA SER A 145 20.53 -2.40 8.25
C SER A 145 21.34 -3.68 8.28
N LEU A 146 21.60 -4.23 7.09
CA LEU A 146 22.54 -5.34 6.89
C LEU A 146 23.75 -4.77 6.17
N ILE A 147 24.91 -4.77 6.81
CA ILE A 147 26.15 -4.19 6.26
C ILE A 147 27.21 -5.28 6.29
N ALA A 148 27.79 -5.60 5.14
CA ALA A 148 28.78 -6.69 5.01
C ALA A 148 28.27 -8.04 5.57
N ASN A 149 26.98 -8.34 5.34
CA ASN A 149 26.27 -9.51 5.86
C ASN A 149 26.09 -9.58 7.38
N GLU A 150 26.32 -8.48 8.09
CA GLU A 150 26.08 -8.38 9.54
C GLU A 150 24.90 -7.46 9.83
N TRP A 151 23.97 -7.93 10.67
CA TRP A 151 22.85 -7.11 11.14
C TRP A 151 23.34 -6.12 12.19
N GLY A 152 22.94 -4.87 12.05
CA GLY A 152 23.20 -3.83 13.05
C GLY A 152 22.29 -3.94 14.27
N ASN A 153 22.24 -2.84 15.05
CA ASN A 153 21.31 -2.73 16.17
C ASN A 153 19.86 -2.60 15.70
N GLU A 154 18.93 -3.39 16.24
CA GLU A 154 17.52 -3.29 15.90
C GLU A 154 16.88 -2.04 16.52
N GLU A 155 16.11 -1.29 15.74
CA GLU A 155 15.22 -0.24 16.22
C GLU A 155 13.78 -0.78 16.24
N ARG A 156 13.17 -0.80 17.43
CA ARG A 156 11.87 -1.44 17.68
C ARG A 156 10.82 -0.49 18.28
N GLU A 157 11.21 0.74 18.55
CA GLU A 157 10.38 1.75 19.18
C GLU A 157 9.14 2.04 18.34
N GLY A 158 7.99 2.24 18.99
CA GLY A 158 6.70 2.45 18.35
C GLY A 158 5.71 1.31 18.60
N LYS A 159 4.44 1.55 18.30
CA LYS A 159 3.38 0.54 18.40
C LYS A 159 3.27 -0.23 17.08
N MET A 160 2.72 -1.44 17.12
CA MET A 160 2.23 -2.09 15.91
C MET A 160 0.97 -1.38 15.45
N ILE A 161 1.07 -0.62 14.35
CA ILE A 161 -0.03 0.16 13.76
C ILE A 161 -0.68 -0.51 12.55
N LEU A 162 -0.11 -1.63 12.08
CA LEU A 162 -0.67 -2.41 10.97
C LEU A 162 -1.62 -3.48 11.50
N GLU A 163 -2.67 -3.76 10.75
CA GLU A 163 -3.66 -4.80 11.05
C GLU A 163 -3.65 -5.89 9.97
N LYS A 164 -3.79 -7.16 10.38
CA LYS A 164 -3.81 -8.28 9.43
C LYS A 164 -5.08 -8.24 8.57
N GLY A 165 -4.93 -8.35 7.26
CA GLY A 165 -6.03 -8.33 6.31
C GLY A 165 -6.62 -6.95 6.04
N ILE A 166 -6.03 -5.89 6.59
CA ILE A 166 -6.35 -4.49 6.28
C ILE A 166 -5.18 -3.92 5.48
N GLY A 167 -5.48 -3.25 4.37
CA GLY A 167 -4.45 -2.59 3.58
C GLY A 167 -3.74 -1.48 4.37
N PHE A 168 -2.54 -1.13 3.93
CA PHE A 168 -1.83 0.06 4.38
C PHE A 168 -1.09 0.73 3.21
N ASP A 169 -0.87 2.03 3.38
CA ASP A 169 0.01 2.84 2.54
C ASP A 169 1.31 3.07 3.30
N LEU A 170 2.41 2.52 2.80
CA LEU A 170 3.74 2.81 3.33
C LEU A 170 4.44 3.79 2.41
N GLU A 171 4.96 4.87 2.98
CA GLU A 171 5.80 5.82 2.28
C GLU A 171 7.16 5.91 2.98
N LEU A 172 8.21 5.61 2.22
CA LEU A 172 9.61 5.69 2.65
C LEU A 172 10.23 6.90 1.97
N LYS A 173 10.29 8.03 2.68
CA LYS A 173 10.98 9.24 2.18
C LYS A 173 12.44 9.16 2.54
N ASN A 174 13.32 9.32 1.56
CA ASN A 174 14.74 9.46 1.82
C ASN A 174 15.07 10.95 1.97
N GLU A 175 15.38 11.38 3.19
CA GLU A 175 15.85 12.76 3.46
C GLU A 175 17.35 12.78 3.72
N GLU A 176 17.91 13.98 3.91
CA GLU A 176 19.36 14.20 4.03
C GLU A 176 20.02 13.35 5.14
N TYR A 177 19.36 13.19 6.29
CA TYR A 177 19.94 12.53 7.47
C TYR A 177 19.29 11.21 7.87
N ALA A 178 18.08 10.94 7.39
CA ALA A 178 17.30 9.77 7.79
C ALA A 178 16.24 9.41 6.76
N PHE A 179 15.75 8.17 6.79
CA PHE A 179 14.45 7.86 6.21
C PHE A 179 13.34 8.39 7.12
N GLN A 180 12.35 9.04 6.53
CA GLN A 180 11.06 9.27 7.17
C GLN A 180 10.10 8.16 6.74
N ILE A 181 9.56 7.44 7.71
CA ILE A 181 8.67 6.31 7.49
C ILE A 181 7.25 6.75 7.83
N PHE A 182 6.39 6.82 6.84
CA PHE A 182 4.97 7.14 6.99
C PHE A 182 4.12 5.90 6.74
N VAL A 183 3.08 5.73 7.54
CA VAL A 183 2.07 4.68 7.37
C VAL A 183 0.71 5.34 7.40
N ASN A 184 -0.09 5.14 6.35
CA ASN A 184 -1.42 5.74 6.20
C ASN A 184 -1.41 7.27 6.36
N GLY A 185 -0.39 7.93 5.80
CA GLY A 185 -0.21 9.40 5.85
C GLY A 185 0.34 9.93 7.17
N GLU A 186 0.45 9.12 8.23
CA GLU A 186 1.02 9.52 9.51
C GLU A 186 2.47 9.07 9.65
N ARG A 187 3.33 9.95 10.19
CA ARG A 187 4.73 9.62 10.43
C ARG A 187 4.84 8.59 11.55
N TYR A 188 5.32 7.40 11.21
CA TYR A 188 5.52 6.31 12.15
C TYR A 188 6.86 6.42 12.88
N ALA A 189 7.95 6.57 12.13
CA ALA A 189 9.30 6.57 12.66
C ALA A 189 10.27 7.33 11.76
N THR A 190 11.41 7.68 12.33
CA THR A 190 12.63 8.07 11.61
C THR A 190 13.63 6.94 11.70
N TYR A 191 14.44 6.74 10.67
CA TYR A 191 15.57 5.81 10.70
C TYR A 191 16.82 6.52 10.20
N ALA A 192 17.74 6.83 11.11
CA ALA A 192 18.97 7.53 10.76
C ALA A 192 19.81 6.69 9.78
N HIS A 193 20.39 7.35 8.78
CA HIS A 193 21.18 6.67 7.77
C HIS A 193 22.41 5.98 8.38
N ARG A 194 22.51 4.67 8.20
CA ARG A 194 23.70 3.87 8.59
C ARG A 194 24.63 3.58 7.42
N LEU A 195 24.14 3.83 6.20
CA LEU A 195 24.86 3.77 4.94
C LEU A 195 24.66 5.10 4.23
N ASP A 196 25.55 5.45 3.30
CA ASP A 196 25.36 6.61 2.43
C ASP A 196 23.97 6.54 1.74
N PRO A 197 23.17 7.63 1.76
CA PRO A 197 21.77 7.59 1.33
C PRO A 197 21.60 7.63 -0.18
N HIS A 198 22.67 7.73 -0.96
CA HIS A 198 22.61 7.71 -2.42
C HIS A 198 22.71 6.28 -2.96
N GLU A 199 22.30 6.12 -4.22
CA GLU A 199 22.37 4.86 -4.95
C GLU A 199 21.66 3.68 -4.26
N ILE A 200 20.53 3.96 -3.61
CA ILE A 200 19.60 2.93 -3.12
C ILE A 200 18.75 2.48 -4.31
N ASN A 201 19.17 1.42 -4.97
CA ASN A 201 18.61 0.97 -6.25
C ASN A 201 18.05 -0.45 -6.23
N GLY A 202 18.05 -1.15 -5.09
CA GLY A 202 17.36 -2.41 -4.95
C GLY A 202 16.13 -2.30 -4.05
N LEU A 203 15.09 -3.03 -4.41
CA LEU A 203 13.90 -3.23 -3.59
C LEU A 203 13.63 -4.73 -3.51
N GLN A 204 13.50 -5.26 -2.29
CA GLN A 204 12.98 -6.59 -2.05
C GLN A 204 11.78 -6.52 -1.10
N ILE A 205 10.75 -7.31 -1.36
CA ILE A 205 9.57 -7.44 -0.50
C ILE A 205 9.27 -8.92 -0.32
N GLY A 206 9.09 -9.37 0.91
CA GLY A 206 8.86 -10.80 1.19
C GLY A 206 8.13 -11.06 2.50
N GLY A 207 7.70 -12.31 2.68
CA GLY A 207 6.90 -12.75 3.82
C GLY A 207 5.40 -12.65 3.57
N ASP A 208 4.62 -12.54 4.65
CA ASP A 208 3.18 -12.78 4.63
C ASP A 208 2.37 -11.52 4.29
N LEU A 209 2.43 -11.09 3.03
CA LEU A 209 1.69 -9.92 2.52
C LEU A 209 1.34 -10.05 1.03
N GLU A 210 0.34 -9.29 0.62
CA GLU A 210 0.05 -9.01 -0.78
C GLU A 210 0.48 -7.57 -1.12
N VAL A 211 1.19 -7.37 -2.22
CA VAL A 211 1.54 -6.04 -2.73
C VAL A 211 0.67 -5.68 -3.92
N THR A 212 0.08 -4.48 -3.89
CA THR A 212 -0.89 -4.02 -4.90
C THR A 212 -0.41 -2.79 -5.67
N GLY A 213 0.58 -2.07 -5.16
CA GLY A 213 1.24 -0.98 -5.89
C GLY A 213 2.60 -0.61 -5.31
N ILE A 214 3.48 -0.16 -6.20
CA ILE A 214 4.82 0.35 -5.89
C ILE A 214 5.06 1.57 -6.79
N GLN A 215 5.45 2.70 -6.19
CA GLN A 215 5.62 3.97 -6.89
C GLN A 215 6.81 4.74 -6.36
N MET A 216 7.62 5.28 -7.27
CA MET A 216 8.60 6.29 -6.93
C MET A 216 7.99 7.67 -7.16
N GLN A 217 8.19 8.59 -6.22
CA GLN A 217 7.83 10.00 -6.31
C GLN A 217 9.07 10.86 -6.03
N GLY A 218 9.15 12.03 -6.68
CA GLY A 218 10.30 12.94 -6.59
C GLY A 218 11.19 12.92 -7.83
#